data_AF-A0A534ZKH0-F1
#
_entry.id   AF-A0A534ZKH0-F1
#
_cell.length_a   1.000
_cell.length_b   1.000
_cell.length_c   1.000
_cell.angle_alpha   90.00
_cell.angle_beta   90.00
_cell.angle_gamma   90.00
#
_symmetry.space_group_name_H-M   'P 1'
#
loop_
_entity.id
_entity.type
_entity.pdbx_description
1 polymer ?
#
loop_
_entity_poly.entity_id
_entity_poly.type
_entity_poly.pdbx_seq_one_letter_code
_entity_poly.pdbx_strand_id
1 'polypeptide(L)'
;MVLRLLGERESLAAALSPEAARDRWERIIGSVDASPFLAIAEGEAAGLLLLVFRRRLNFATWEGWVPELVVARTFRGRGIGRALLR
;
A
#
# COMPACT_ATOMS: atom_id res chain seq x y z
N MET A 1 12.04 3.57 2.11
CA MET A 1 10.96 4.26 2.85
C MET A 1 9.64 3.51 2.80
N VAL A 2 8.99 3.34 1.63
CA VAL A 2 7.72 2.58 1.49
C VAL A 2 7.80 1.14 2.00
N LEU A 3 8.90 0.44 1.71
CA LEU A 3 9.10 -0.95 2.16
C LEU A 3 9.12 -1.09 3.70
N ARG A 4 9.54 -0.03 4.42
CA ARG A 4 9.48 0.03 5.89
C ARG A 4 8.03 0.07 6.37
N LEU A 5 7.17 0.85 5.71
CA LEU A 5 5.74 0.92 6.04
C LEU A 5 5.05 -0.42 5.82
N LEU A 6 5.38 -1.15 4.75
CA LEU A 6 4.81 -2.48 4.51
C LEU A 6 5.16 -3.49 5.62
N GLY A 7 6.32 -3.32 6.27
CA GLY A 7 6.71 -4.12 7.43
C GLY A 7 5.91 -3.85 8.72
N GLU A 8 5.09 -2.79 8.76
CA GLU A 8 4.24 -2.47 9.92
C GLU A 8 2.86 -3.17 9.88
N ARG A 9 2.64 -4.07 8.92
CA ARG A 9 1.46 -4.95 8.88
C ARG A 9 1.54 -6.02 9.95
N GLU A 10 0.61 -6.00 10.88
CA GLU A 10 0.52 -6.97 11.98
C GLU A 10 -0.01 -8.35 11.57
N SER A 11 -0.43 -8.58 10.31
CA SER A 11 -1.02 -9.85 9.87
C SER A 11 -0.20 -10.55 8.78
N LEU A 12 0.41 -11.67 9.19
CA LEU A 12 0.87 -12.83 8.41
C LEU A 12 2.02 -12.64 7.39
N ALA A 13 3.25 -12.73 7.89
CA ALA A 13 4.42 -13.47 7.37
C ALA A 13 5.67 -12.93 8.09
N ALA A 14 6.74 -13.72 8.18
CA ALA A 14 8.03 -13.21 8.65
C ALA A 14 8.35 -11.90 7.91
N ALA A 15 8.77 -10.86 8.65
CA ALA A 15 9.09 -9.56 8.09
C ALA A 15 10.04 -9.74 6.91
N LEU A 16 9.52 -9.55 5.69
CA LEU A 16 10.33 -9.64 4.49
C LEU A 16 11.42 -8.56 4.60
N SER A 17 12.67 -8.93 4.32
CA SER A 17 13.71 -7.91 4.22
C SER A 17 13.32 -6.92 3.12
N PRO A 18 13.62 -5.61 3.28
CA PRO A 18 13.34 -4.63 2.24
C PRO A 18 13.90 -5.04 0.87
N GLU A 19 15.05 -5.71 0.85
CA GLU A 19 15.69 -6.22 -0.35
C GLU A 19 14.82 -7.29 -1.03
N ALA A 20 14.28 -8.24 -0.27
CA ALA A 20 13.39 -9.27 -0.79
C ALA A 20 12.06 -8.71 -1.30
N ALA A 21 11.60 -7.57 -0.76
CA ALA A 21 10.37 -6.92 -1.18
C ALA A 21 10.54 -6.01 -2.41
N ARG A 22 11.77 -5.67 -2.79
CA ARG A 22 12.08 -4.69 -3.86
C ARG A 22 11.51 -5.10 -5.21
N ASP A 23 11.84 -6.27 -5.72
CA ASP A 23 11.42 -6.71 -7.06
C ASP A 23 9.89 -6.80 -7.18
N ARG A 24 9.22 -7.19 -6.09
CA ARG A 24 7.76 -7.20 -6.03
C ARG A 24 7.20 -5.79 -6.07
N TRP A 25 7.79 -4.87 -5.31
CA TRP A 25 7.39 -3.47 -5.31
C TRP A 25 7.60 -2.81 -6.67
N GLU A 26 8.75 -3.05 -7.31
CA GLU A 26 9.08 -2.51 -8.64
C GLU A 26 8.09 -2.99 -9.72
N ARG A 27 7.66 -4.25 -9.66
CA ARG A 27 6.59 -4.76 -10.53
C ARG A 27 5.24 -4.09 -10.28
N ILE A 28 4.93 -3.76 -9.04
CA ILE A 28 3.68 -3.07 -8.68
C ILE A 28 3.70 -1.64 -9.22
N ILE A 29 4.75 -0.86 -8.95
CA ILE A 29 4.83 0.53 -9.41
C ILE A 29 4.93 0.65 -10.94
N GLY A 30 5.47 -0.37 -11.62
CA GLY A 30 5.55 -0.42 -13.07
C GLY A 30 4.29 -0.94 -13.77
N SER A 31 3.29 -1.41 -13.01
CA SER A 31 2.05 -1.94 -13.58
C SER A 31 1.08 -0.81 -13.93
N VAL A 32 0.49 -0.89 -15.13
CA VAL A 32 -0.60 0.00 -15.57
C VAL A 32 -1.90 -0.22 -14.79
N ASP A 33 -2.02 -1.36 -14.11
CA ASP A 33 -3.19 -1.75 -13.34
C ASP A 33 -3.05 -1.39 -11.85
N ALA A 34 -2.01 -0.64 -11.46
CA ALA A 34 -1.77 -0.28 -10.07
C ALA A 34 -1.57 1.23 -9.90
N SER A 35 -2.12 1.77 -8.80
CA SER A 35 -1.95 3.15 -8.38
C SER A 35 -1.61 3.19 -6.89
N PRO A 36 -0.32 3.24 -6.52
CA PRO A 36 0.11 3.42 -5.15
C PRO A 36 0.05 4.89 -4.72
N PHE A 37 -0.36 5.13 -3.48
CA PHE A 37 -0.42 6.45 -2.85
C PHE A 37 0.42 6.45 -1.57
N LEU A 38 1.25 7.48 -1.40
CA LEU A 38 2.09 7.67 -0.22
C LEU A 38 1.65 8.94 0.51
N ALA A 39 1.33 8.79 1.80
CA ALA A 39 1.10 9.92 2.68
C ALA A 39 2.43 10.37 3.29
N ILE A 40 2.73 11.66 3.17
CA ILE A 40 3.84 12.32 3.85
C ILE A 40 3.29 13.20 4.96
N ALA A 41 3.78 13.02 6.19
CA ALA A 41 3.48 13.88 7.33
C ALA A 41 4.78 14.20 8.06
N GLU A 42 4.96 15.45 8.49
CA GLU A 42 6.17 15.88 9.20
C GLU A 42 7.47 15.57 8.43
N GLY A 43 7.40 15.57 7.09
CA GLY A 43 8.53 15.24 6.21
C GLY A 43 8.83 13.73 6.09
N GLU A 44 8.07 12.87 6.76
CA GLU A 44 8.26 11.42 6.78
C GLU A 44 7.11 10.67 6.09
N ALA A 45 7.40 9.49 5.56
CA ALA A 45 6.33 8.59 5.10
C ALA A 45 5.51 8.08 6.28
N ALA A 46 4.25 8.51 6.31
CA ALA A 46 3.32 8.24 7.38
C ALA A 46 2.28 7.17 7.01
N GLY A 47 2.09 6.88 5.72
CA GLY A 47 1.19 5.82 5.29
C GLY A 47 1.30 5.49 3.81
N LEU A 48 0.78 4.33 3.43
CA LEU A 48 0.74 3.80 2.07
C LEU A 48 -0.65 3.22 1.81
N LEU A 49 -1.21 3.51 0.64
CA LEU A 49 -2.32 2.76 0.06
C LEU A 49 -1.89 2.19 -1.30
N LEU A 50 -2.14 0.92 -1.53
CA LEU A 50 -2.01 0.32 -2.85
C LEU A 50 -3.41 0.09 -3.42
N LEU A 51 -3.75 0.78 -4.51
CA LEU A 51 -4.95 0.51 -5.31
C LEU A 51 -4.56 -0.34 -6.51
N VAL A 52 -5.28 -1.44 -6.76
CA VAL A 52 -5.10 -2.32 -7.91
C VAL A 52 -6.42 -2.42 -8.66
N PHE A 53 -6.39 -2.18 -9.96
CA PHE A 53 -7.52 -2.41 -10.85
C PHE A 53 -7.50 -3.85 -11.34
N ARG A 54 -8.63 -4.53 -11.25
CA ARG A 54 -8.77 -5.89 -11.78
C ARG A 54 -10.14 -6.10 -12.41
N ARG A 55 -10.21 -6.98 -13.40
CA ARG A 55 -11.49 -7.42 -13.96
C ARG A 55 -12.06 -8.55 -13.12
N ARG A 56 -13.34 -8.49 -12.78
CA ARG A 56 -14.01 -9.62 -12.12
C ARG A 56 -14.04 -10.83 -13.04
N LEU A 57 -13.93 -12.03 -12.46
CA LEU A 57 -14.04 -13.29 -13.23
C LEU A 57 -15.49 -13.59 -13.63
N ASN A 58 -16.45 -13.22 -12.78
CA ASN A 58 -17.87 -13.52 -12.99
C ASN A 58 -18.61 -12.46 -13.82
N PHE A 59 -18.06 -11.24 -13.91
CA PHE A 59 -18.68 -10.10 -14.59
C PHE A 59 -17.59 -9.32 -15.32
N ALA A 60 -17.85 -8.87 -16.54
CA ALA A 60 -16.89 -8.09 -17.33
C ALA A 60 -16.78 -6.62 -16.86
N THR A 61 -16.84 -6.38 -15.55
CA THR A 61 -16.69 -5.07 -14.92
C THR A 61 -15.32 -4.95 -14.25
N TRP A 62 -14.75 -3.76 -14.33
CA TRP A 62 -13.55 -3.38 -13.58
C TRP A 62 -13.91 -3.08 -12.14
N GLU A 63 -13.04 -3.45 -11.21
CA GLU A 63 -13.11 -3.03 -9.82
C GLU A 63 -11.75 -2.52 -9.32
N GLY A 64 -11.79 -1.55 -8.42
CA GLY A 64 -10.64 -1.19 -7.59
C GLY A 64 -10.58 -2.09 -6.36
N TRP A 65 -9.41 -2.66 -6.11
CA TRP A 65 -9.12 -3.48 -4.95
C TRP A 65 -7.96 -2.86 -4.17
N VAL A 66 -8.11 -2.73 -2.85
CA VAL A 66 -7.06 -2.21 -1.96
C VAL A 66 -6.44 -3.38 -1.20
N PRO A 67 -5.38 -4.02 -1.73
CA PRO A 67 -4.68 -5.09 -1.01
C PRO A 67 -3.90 -4.58 0.21
N GLU A 68 -3.46 -3.32 0.18
CA GLU A 68 -2.62 -2.73 1.21
C GLU A 68 -3.12 -1.34 1.60
N LEU A 69 -3.37 -1.15 2.90
CA LEU A 69 -3.52 0.16 3.53
C LEU A 69 -2.81 0.10 4.88
N VAL A 70 -1.71 0.84 5.00
CA VAL A 70 -0.88 0.84 6.20
C VAL A 70 -0.61 2.28 6.63
N VAL A 71 -0.76 2.54 7.92
CA VAL A 71 -0.37 3.80 8.56
C VAL A 71 0.69 3.48 9.60
N ALA A 72 1.80 4.22 9.53
CA ALA A 72 2.89 4.08 10.48
C ALA A 72 2.38 4.25 11.91
N ARG A 73 2.80 3.39 12.84
CA ARG A 73 2.28 3.32 14.22
C ARG A 73 2.29 4.68 14.93
N THR A 74 3.35 5.46 14.75
CA THR A 74 3.53 6.81 15.33
C THR A 74 2.57 7.88 14.78
N PHE A 75 1.97 7.62 13.61
CA PHE A 75 1.04 8.51 12.93
C PHE A 75 -0.42 8.00 12.92
N ARG A 76 -0.71 6.87 13.60
CA ARG A 76 -2.07 6.35 13.77
C ARG A 76 -2.92 7.30 14.63
N GLY A 77 -4.24 7.24 14.48
CA GLY A 77 -5.20 8.11 15.19
C GLY A 77 -5.32 9.53 14.63
N ARG A 78 -4.55 9.89 13.58
CA ARG A 78 -4.52 11.24 12.99
C ARG A 78 -5.35 11.40 11.71
N GLY A 79 -6.18 10.41 11.37
CA GLY A 79 -7.02 10.44 10.16
C GLY A 79 -6.31 10.16 8.83
N ILE A 80 -5.01 9.84 8.82
CA ILE A 80 -4.22 9.60 7.59
C ILE A 80 -4.81 8.48 6.72
N GLY A 81 -5.19 7.35 7.33
CA GLY A 81 -5.82 6.24 6.58
C GLY A 81 -7.12 6.65 5.89
N ARG A 82 -7.91 7.54 6.51
CA ARG A 82 -9.12 8.10 5.91
C ARG A 82 -8.78 9.06 4.77
N ALA A 83 -7.72 9.87 4.91
CA ALA A 83 -7.27 10.77 3.87
C ALA A 83 -6.77 10.02 2.62
N LEU A 84 -6.09 8.89 2.80
CA LEU A 84 -5.63 8.03 1.69
C LEU A 84 -6.78 7.40 0.87
N LEU A 85 -8.00 7.34 1.41
CA LEU A 85 -9.18 6.75 0.76
C LEU A 85 -10.08 7.78 0.06
N ARG A 86 -9.67 9.05 -0.01
CA ARG A 86 -10.46 10.16 -0.57
C ARG A 86 -9.75 10.76 -1.77
#